data_AF-A1D253-F1
#
_entry.id   AF-A1D253-F1
#
_cell.length_a   1.000
_cell.length_b   1.000
_cell.length_c   1.000
_cell.angle_alpha   90.00
_cell.angle_beta   90.00
_cell.angle_gamma   90.00
#
_symmetry.space_group_name_H-M   'P 1'
#
loop_
_entity.id
_entity.type
_entity.pdbx_description
1 polymer ?
#
loop_
_entity_poly.entity_id
_entity_poly.type
_entity_poly.pdbx_seq_one_letter_code
_entity_poly.pdbx_strand_id
1 'polypeptide(L)' 'MPTSLHDVHQRWINRAIMEWGMNGIINSAEADLLWSGVGTTFDNFTGVHQGSVKEPDHFLRVDTDPDPRIVVESG' A
#
# COMPACT_ATOMS: atom_id res chain seq x y z
N MET A 1 5.47 3.86 17.86
CA MET A 1 4.93 5.16 17.43
C MET A 1 5.75 5.62 16.24
N PRO A 2 5.17 5.72 15.05
CA PRO A 2 5.87 6.20 13.87
C PRO A 2 6.40 7.63 14.08
N THR A 3 7.51 7.96 13.44
CA THR A 3 8.05 9.33 13.41
C THR A 3 7.71 10.01 12.10
N SER A 4 7.79 11.34 12.04
CA SER A 4 7.61 12.06 10.78
C SER A 4 8.62 11.66 9.69
N LEU A 5 9.81 11.19 10.09
CA LEU A 5 10.80 10.65 9.16
C LEU A 5 10.38 9.28 8.64
N HIS A 6 9.88 8.41 9.53
CA HIS A 6 9.35 7.11 9.16
C HIS A 6 8.19 7.24 8.16
N ASP A 7 7.25 8.15 8.41
CA ASP A 7 6.02 8.28 7.61
C ASP A 7 6.20 9.12 6.32
N VAL A 8 7.43 9.49 5.98
CA VAL A 8 7.72 10.29 4.77
C VAL A 8 7.23 9.59 3.49
N HIS A 9 7.25 8.25 3.48
CA HIS A 9 6.77 7.44 2.36
C HIS A 9 5.27 7.66 2.12
N GLN A 10 4.45 7.85 3.16
CA GLN A 10 3.00 8.05 3.02
C GLN A 10 2.72 9.34 2.24
N ARG A 11 3.44 10.42 2.54
CA ARG A 11 3.31 11.70 1.83
C ARG A 11 3.72 11.58 0.36
N TRP A 12 4.80 10.85 0.09
CA TRP A 12 5.25 10.60 -1.27
C TRP A 12 4.24 9.78 -2.07
N ILE A 13 3.70 8.70 -1.49
CA ILE A 13 2.69 7.83 -2.13
C ILE A 13 1.41 8.62 -2.44
N ASN A 14 0.88 9.36 -1.47
CA ASN A 14 -0.34 10.16 -1.67
C ASN A 14 -0.16 11.21 -2.78
N ARG A 15 1.03 11.82 -2.85
CA ARG A 15 1.36 12.75 -3.92
C ARG A 15 1.44 12.06 -5.29
N ALA A 16 2.07 10.89 -5.35
CA ALA A 16 2.20 10.12 -6.60
C ALA A 16 0.83 9.72 -7.16
N ILE A 17 -0.08 9.22 -6.32
CA ILE A 17 -1.44 8.85 -6.73
C ILE A 17 -2.20 10.06 -7.31
N MET A 18 -2.08 11.23 -6.66
CA MET A 18 -2.66 12.47 -7.18
C MET A 18 -2.07 12.87 -8.53
N GLU A 19 -0.74 12.80 -8.68
CA GLU A 19 -0.06 13.10 -9.95
C GLU A 19 -0.45 12.12 -11.06
N TRP A 20 -0.67 10.84 -10.74
CA TRP A 20 -1.15 9.84 -11.70
C TRP A 20 -2.55 10.19 -12.21
N GLY A 21 -3.47 10.58 -11.32
CA GLY A 21 -4.81 11.03 -11.71
C GLY A 21 -4.78 12.29 -12.57
N MET A 22 -3.98 13.30 -12.18
CA MET A 22 -3.86 14.56 -12.93
C MET A 22 -3.25 14.36 -14.33
N ASN A 23 -2.32 13.42 -14.48
CA ASN A 23 -1.66 13.13 -15.76
C ASN A 23 -2.43 12.10 -16.61
N GLY A 24 -3.58 11.60 -16.14
CA GLY A 24 -4.37 10.60 -16.85
C GLY A 24 -3.70 9.21 -16.93
N ILE A 25 -2.75 8.93 -16.04
CA ILE A 25 -2.13 7.59 -15.91
C ILE A 25 -3.14 6.62 -15.31
N ILE A 26 -3.96 7.09 -14.38
CA ILE A 26 -5.13 6.38 -13.86
C ILE A 26 -6.38 7.23 -14.09
N ASN A 27 -7.51 6.58 -14.35
CA ASN A 27 -8.83 7.19 -14.39
C ASN A 27 -9.53 7.11 -13.03
N SER A 28 -10.72 7.71 -12.92
CA SER A 28 -11.48 7.73 -11.65
C SER A 28 -11.85 6.33 -11.14
N ALA A 29 -12.22 5.40 -12.02
CA ALA A 29 -12.56 4.04 -11.61
C ALA A 29 -11.33 3.26 -11.12
N GLU A 30 -10.16 3.50 -11.73
CA GLU A 30 -8.88 2.92 -11.26
C GLU A 30 -8.44 3.54 -9.93
N ALA A 31 -8.65 4.84 -9.74
CA ALA A 31 -8.37 5.53 -8.48
C ALA A 31 -9.28 5.03 -7.34
N ASP A 32 -10.57 4.76 -7.62
CA ASP A 32 -11.51 4.19 -6.66
C ASP A 32 -11.12 2.77 -6.24
N LEU A 33 -10.50 1.99 -7.13
CA LEU A 33 -10.02 0.64 -6.86
C LEU A 33 -8.61 0.59 -6.26
N LEU A 34 -7.86 1.69 -6.30
CA LEU A 34 -6.50 1.74 -5.76
C LEU A 34 -6.55 1.96 -4.24
N TRP A 35 -6.33 0.90 -3.48
CA TRP A 35 -6.28 0.98 -2.02
C TRP A 35 -4.85 1.15 -1.53
N SER A 36 -4.60 2.29 -0.88
CA SER A 36 -3.40 2.64 -0.12
C SER A 36 -3.66 2.57 1.40
N GLY A 37 -2.81 1.91 2.18
CA GLY A 37 -3.04 1.74 3.62
C GLY A 37 -1.81 1.46 4.46
N VAL A 38 -1.96 1.59 5.77
CA VAL A 38 -0.95 1.35 6.82
C VAL A 38 -1.56 0.53 7.96
N GLY A 39 -0.73 -0.14 8.77
CA GLY A 39 -1.17 -0.84 9.98
C GLY A 39 -2.10 -2.03 9.74
N THR A 40 -2.04 -2.63 8.54
CA THR A 40 -2.79 -3.85 8.22
C THR A 40 -1.87 -5.06 8.39
N THR A 41 -2.33 -6.03 9.18
CA THR A 41 -1.67 -7.32 9.32
C THR A 41 -2.09 -8.25 8.19
N PHE A 42 -1.11 -8.85 7.53
CA PHE A 42 -1.30 -9.91 6.55
C PHE A 42 -0.78 -11.22 7.14
N ASP A 43 -1.62 -12.26 7.13
CA ASP A 43 -1.32 -13.57 7.74
C ASP A 43 -1.76 -14.76 6.86
N ASN A 44 -2.46 -14.50 5.75
CA ASN A 44 -2.99 -15.54 4.85
C ASN A 44 -1.97 -16.06 3.82
N PHE A 45 -0.69 -16.11 4.19
CA PHE A 45 0.37 -16.57 3.28
C PHE A 45 0.31 -18.08 3.06
N THR A 46 0.65 -18.53 1.85
CA THR A 46 0.67 -19.94 1.45
C THR A 46 2.07 -20.40 1.02
N GLY A 47 2.25 -21.71 0.81
CA GLY A 47 3.52 -22.28 0.36
C GLY A 47 4.65 -22.12 1.38
N VAL A 48 5.83 -21.70 0.92
CA VAL A 48 7.03 -21.53 1.77
C VAL A 48 6.89 -20.43 2.83
N HIS A 49 5.89 -19.57 2.69
CA HIS A 49 5.60 -18.50 3.65
C HIS A 49 4.40 -18.82 4.54
N GLN A 50 3.86 -20.05 4.46
CA GLN A 50 2.74 -20.48 5.29
C GLN A 50 3.03 -20.26 6.79
N GLY A 51 2.08 -19.63 7.49
CA GLY A 51 2.21 -19.28 8.91
C GLY A 51 3.02 -18.01 9.19
N SER A 52 3.48 -17.30 8.16
CA SER A 52 4.06 -15.96 8.33
C SER A 52 3.00 -14.95 8.73
N VAL A 53 3.41 -13.95 9.50
CA VAL A 53 2.60 -12.76 9.82
C VAL A 53 3.45 -11.55 9.51
N LYS A 54 2.88 -10.58 8.80
CA LYS A 54 3.58 -9.37 8.34
C LYS A 54 2.72 -8.14 8.56
N GLU A 55 3.35 -7.05 8.97
CA GLU A 55 2.73 -5.75 9.15
C GLU A 55 3.57 -4.70 8.42
N PRO A 56 3.33 -4.51 7.10
CA PRO A 56 4.00 -3.48 6.33
C PRO A 56 3.82 -2.09 6.92
N ASP A 57 4.86 -1.25 6.82
CA ASP A 57 4.69 0.18 7.12
C ASP A 57 3.64 0.82 6.21
N HIS A 58 3.60 0.42 4.93
CA HIS A 58 2.58 0.83 3.97
C HIS A 58 2.36 -0.23 2.88
N PHE A 59 1.15 -0.31 2.32
CA PHE A 59 0.86 -1.15 1.16
C PHE A 59 -0.01 -0.45 0.10
N LEU A 60 0.05 -0.96 -1.13
CA LEU A 60 -0.90 -0.71 -2.20
C LEU A 60 -1.52 -2.04 -2.65
N ARG A 61 -2.84 -2.07 -2.83
CA ARG A 61 -3.58 -3.21 -3.42
C ARG A 61 -4.74 -2.74 -4.28
N VAL A 62 -5.32 -3.68 -5.01
CA VAL A 62 -6.61 -3.47 -5.67
C VAL A 62 -7.69 -3.78 -4.64
N ASP A 63 -8.70 -2.93 -4.48
CA ASP A 63 -9.71 -3.06 -3.42
C ASP A 63 -10.45 -4.41 -3.46
N THR A 64 -10.56 -5.01 -4.65
CA THR A 64 -11.18 -6.33 -4.87
C THR A 64 -10.30 -7.51 -4.46
N ASP A 65 -9.05 -7.28 -4.06
CA ASP A 65 -8.06 -8.29 -3.71
C ASP A 65 -7.44 -7.99 -2.34
N PRO A 66 -7.60 -8.88 -1.34
CA PRO A 66 -7.07 -8.63 0.00
C PRO A 66 -5.53 -8.65 0.06
N ASP A 67 -4.83 -9.20 -0.93
CA ASP A 67 -3.38 -9.32 -0.86
C ASP A 67 -2.67 -8.03 -1.32
N PRO A 68 -1.61 -7.60 -0.63
CA PRO A 68 -0.86 -6.42 -1.01
C PRO A 68 -0.12 -6.70 -2.33
N ARG A 69 -0.16 -5.75 -3.26
CA ARG A 69 0.57 -5.82 -4.53
C ARG A 69 1.92 -5.12 -4.45
N ILE A 70 1.99 -4.05 -3.66
CA ILE A 70 3.22 -3.34 -3.35
C ILE A 70 3.26 -3.16 -1.84
N VAL A 71 4.43 -3.39 -1.26
CA VAL A 71 4.75 -3.15 0.14
C VAL A 71 5.90 -2.15 0.19
N VAL A 72 5.83 -1.20 1.12
CA VAL A 72 6.90 -0.26 1.43
C VAL A 72 7.25 -0.42 2.91
N GLU A 73 8.53 -0.58 3.18
CA GLU A 73 9.11 -0.67 4.53
C GLU A 73 10.15 0.44 4.69
N SER A 74 10.17 1.08 5.84
CA SER A 74 11.06 2.19 6.22
C SER A 74 11.95 1.76 7.39
N GLY A 75 13.26 1.99 7.28
CA GLY A 75 14.26 1.56 8.28
C GLY A 75 15.38 2.57 8.47
#